data_AF-A0A170X1Z4-F1
#
_entry.id   AF-A0A170X1Z4-F1
#
_cell.length_a   1.000
_cell.length_b   1.000
_cell.length_c   1.000
_cell.angle_alpha   90.00
_cell.angle_beta   90.00
_cell.angle_gamma   90.00
#
_symmetry.space_group_name_H-M   'P 1'
#
loop_
_entity.id
_entity.type
_entity.pdbx_description
1 polymer ?
#
loop_
_entity_poly.entity_id
_entity_poly.type
_entity_poly.pdbx_seq_one_letter_code
_entity_poly.pdbx_strand_id
1 'polypeptide(L)'
;ESALLYVILCPVGSYFGASQRSISLLADPRFTRAWPGGVGDKKMGANYAPTVHVQKEAISKGLQQVLWLYGEDNQVTEAGTMNIFAVMRNSDGERELITPPLNGLILPGITRHSILQLSRDWNDYKVTEKVLRMSDIISWIKEGRLLEFFGAGTACIVSPVNMIYFKGTSYE
;
A
#
# COMPACT_ATOMS: atom_id res chain seq x y z
N GLU A 1 -2.55 35.88 14.14
CA GLU A 1 -2.74 34.68 13.30
C GLU A 1 -4.07 34.05 13.67
N SER A 2 -4.89 33.65 12.70
CA SER A 2 -6.16 32.96 12.94
C SER A 2 -6.28 31.78 11.99
N ALA A 3 -6.69 30.63 12.51
CA ALA A 3 -6.96 29.42 11.73
C ALA A 3 -8.45 29.08 11.79
N LEU A 4 -8.94 28.31 10.81
CA LEU A 4 -10.29 27.77 10.78
C LEU A 4 -10.25 26.25 10.82
N LEU A 5 -11.03 25.66 11.72
CA LEU A 5 -11.26 24.21 11.79
C LEU A 5 -12.74 23.93 11.55
N TYR A 6 -13.04 23.01 10.64
CA TYR A 6 -14.41 22.62 10.30
C TYR A 6 -14.49 21.11 10.03
N VAL A 7 -15.71 20.56 10.11
CA VAL A 7 -16.00 19.14 9.87
C VAL A 7 -17.13 19.02 8.86
N ILE A 8 -16.96 18.13 7.88
CA ILE A 8 -17.97 17.82 6.85
C ILE A 8 -18.35 16.35 6.98
N LEU A 9 -19.63 16.03 6.79
CA LEU A 9 -20.17 14.68 6.77
C LEU A 9 -20.70 14.35 5.37
N CYS A 10 -20.34 13.18 4.84
CA CYS A 10 -20.83 12.69 3.57
C CYS A 10 -21.15 11.18 3.67
N PRO A 11 -22.34 10.71 3.26
CA PRO A 11 -22.62 9.29 3.18
C PRO A 11 -21.74 8.64 2.10
N VAL A 12 -21.28 7.42 2.34
CA VAL A 12 -20.46 6.63 1.39
C VAL A 12 -21.06 5.25 1.19
N GLY A 13 -20.97 4.72 -0.03
CA GLY A 13 -21.41 3.37 -0.37
C GLY A 13 -20.32 2.30 -0.18
N SER A 14 -20.61 1.07 -0.59
CA SER A 14 -19.60 0.00 -0.65
C SER A 14 -18.55 0.32 -1.72
N TYR A 15 -17.26 0.17 -1.38
CA TYR A 15 -16.16 0.34 -2.32
C TYR A 15 -15.94 -0.89 -3.22
N PHE A 16 -16.45 -2.05 -2.81
CA PHE A 16 -16.46 -3.26 -3.63
C PHE A 16 -17.88 -3.46 -4.16
N GLY A 17 -18.03 -3.28 -5.48
CA GLY A 17 -19.22 -3.76 -6.19
C GLY A 17 -19.13 -5.28 -6.42
N ALA A 18 -20.23 -5.91 -6.83
CA ALA A 18 -20.28 -7.36 -7.08
C ALA A 18 -19.21 -7.87 -8.09
N SER A 19 -18.69 -6.97 -8.95
CA SER A 19 -17.77 -7.29 -10.04
C SER A 19 -16.29 -6.97 -9.79
N GLN A 20 -15.94 -6.12 -8.81
CA GLN A 20 -14.55 -5.66 -8.62
C GLN A 20 -14.02 -6.11 -7.26
N ARG A 21 -13.34 -7.26 -7.27
CA ARG A 21 -12.82 -7.93 -6.06
C ARG A 21 -11.38 -7.57 -5.72
N SER A 22 -10.66 -6.94 -6.65
CA SER A 22 -9.25 -6.61 -6.53
C SER A 22 -8.88 -5.40 -7.37
N ILE A 23 -7.69 -4.84 -7.11
CA ILE A 23 -7.10 -3.73 -7.85
C ILE A 23 -5.76 -4.14 -8.47
N SER A 24 -5.43 -3.53 -9.61
CA SER A 24 -4.10 -3.57 -10.20
C SER A 24 -3.35 -2.26 -9.96
N LEU A 25 -2.04 -2.37 -9.81
CA LEU A 25 -1.17 -1.28 -9.37
C LEU A 25 -0.13 -0.90 -10.43
N LEU A 26 0.06 0.41 -10.65
CA LEU A 26 1.23 0.95 -11.34
C LEU A 26 2.39 1.12 -10.36
N ALA A 27 3.47 0.37 -10.52
CA ALA A 27 4.71 0.57 -9.80
C ALA A 27 5.73 1.24 -10.73
N ASP A 28 5.92 2.56 -10.58
CA ASP A 28 6.81 3.35 -11.42
C ASP A 28 7.81 4.15 -10.58
N PRO A 29 9.11 3.81 -10.62
CA PRO A 29 10.12 4.45 -9.77
C PRO A 29 10.44 5.89 -10.16
N ARG A 30 9.91 6.39 -11.28
CA ARG A 30 10.04 7.80 -11.67
C ARG A 30 9.27 8.73 -10.72
N PHE A 31 8.32 8.19 -9.96
CA PHE A 31 7.48 8.94 -9.03
C PHE A 31 7.68 8.49 -7.59
N THR A 32 7.84 9.45 -6.69
CA THR A 32 7.98 9.22 -5.26
C THR A 32 6.95 10.04 -4.51
N ARG A 33 6.22 9.41 -3.58
CA ARG A 33 5.15 10.07 -2.81
C ARG A 33 5.68 10.93 -1.67
N ALA A 34 6.75 10.45 -1.02
CA ALA A 34 7.33 11.04 0.18
C ALA A 34 8.82 10.67 0.27
N TRP A 35 9.58 11.45 1.03
CA TRP A 35 11.03 11.27 1.21
C TRP A 35 11.42 11.53 2.68
N PRO A 36 12.59 11.04 3.14
CA PRO A 36 13.08 11.27 4.50
C PRO A 36 13.27 12.76 4.77
N GLY A 37 12.84 13.22 5.95
CA GLY A 37 12.78 14.65 6.28
C GLY A 37 11.63 15.41 5.63
N GLY A 38 10.86 14.76 4.76
CA GLY A 38 9.58 15.26 4.27
C GLY A 38 8.46 15.05 5.29
N VAL A 39 7.23 15.10 4.79
CA VAL A 39 6.01 15.12 5.62
C VAL A 39 5.02 14.03 5.23
N GLY A 40 5.52 12.94 4.64
CA GLY A 40 4.71 11.84 4.12
C GLY A 40 3.90 11.11 5.20
N ASP A 41 4.38 11.12 6.44
CA ASP A 41 3.74 10.55 7.62
C ASP A 41 2.63 11.44 8.20
N LYS A 42 2.34 12.61 7.60
CA LYS A 42 1.27 13.51 7.99
C LYS A 42 0.17 13.57 6.93
N LYS A 43 -1.08 13.76 7.38
CA LYS A 43 -2.24 13.86 6.49
C LYS A 43 -2.43 15.28 5.91
N MET A 44 -1.35 15.86 5.39
CA MET A 44 -1.36 17.21 4.80
C MET A 44 -1.77 17.18 3.33
N GLY A 45 -2.58 18.15 2.89
CA GLY A 45 -3.07 18.26 1.52
C GLY A 45 -1.97 18.24 0.44
N ALA A 46 -0.80 18.81 0.77
CA ALA A 46 0.38 18.83 -0.10
C ALA A 46 0.88 17.43 -0.51
N ASN A 47 0.61 16.39 0.29
CA ASN A 47 0.99 15.01 -0.02
C ASN A 47 0.08 14.35 -1.06
N TYR A 48 -1.04 14.98 -1.42
CA TYR A 48 -2.07 14.40 -2.29
C TYR A 48 -2.17 15.11 -3.64
N ALA A 49 -2.01 16.43 -3.69
CA ALA A 49 -2.15 17.16 -4.96
C ALA A 49 -1.20 16.64 -6.09
N PRO A 50 0.08 16.33 -5.83
CA PRO A 50 0.97 15.79 -6.86
C PRO A 50 0.60 14.39 -7.34
N THR A 51 -0.12 13.61 -6.53
CA THR A 51 -0.45 12.22 -6.86
C THR A 51 -1.52 12.10 -7.94
N VAL A 52 -2.31 13.15 -8.17
CA VAL A 52 -3.38 13.18 -9.18
C VAL A 52 -2.84 12.93 -10.58
N HIS A 53 -1.66 13.48 -10.91
CA HIS A 53 -1.04 13.25 -12.22
C HIS A 53 -0.64 11.79 -12.41
N VAL A 54 0.03 11.21 -11.41
CA VAL A 54 0.49 9.81 -11.44
C VAL A 54 -0.70 8.84 -11.48
N GLN A 55 -1.78 9.14 -10.75
CA GLN A 55 -3.01 8.37 -10.80
C GLN A 55 -3.65 8.40 -12.21
N LYS A 56 -3.58 9.53 -12.92
CA LYS A 56 -4.01 9.59 -14.33
C LYS A 56 -3.14 8.73 -15.24
N GLU A 57 -1.82 8.67 -15.00
CA GLU A 57 -0.94 7.75 -15.74
C GLU A 57 -1.32 6.29 -15.49
N ALA A 58 -1.58 5.89 -14.24
CA ALA A 58 -2.06 4.55 -13.92
C ALA A 58 -3.36 4.22 -14.67
N ILE A 59 -4.35 5.11 -14.62
CA ILE A 59 -5.64 4.94 -15.32
C ILE A 59 -5.43 4.82 -16.84
N SER A 60 -4.54 5.64 -17.43
CA SER A 60 -4.25 5.58 -18.88
C SER A 60 -3.66 4.24 -19.32
N LYS A 61 -3.07 3.48 -18.38
CA LYS A 61 -2.54 2.13 -18.58
C LYS A 61 -3.53 1.02 -18.19
N GLY A 62 -4.78 1.37 -17.85
CA GLY A 62 -5.80 0.43 -17.40
C GLY A 62 -5.62 -0.06 -15.96
N LEU A 63 -4.78 0.61 -15.16
CA LEU A 63 -4.48 0.26 -13.78
C LEU A 63 -5.32 1.10 -12.81
N GLN A 64 -5.72 0.54 -11.67
CA GLN A 64 -6.66 1.21 -10.77
C GLN A 64 -5.97 2.13 -9.74
N GLN A 65 -4.75 1.81 -9.30
CA GLN A 65 -4.03 2.58 -8.28
C GLN A 65 -2.53 2.61 -8.56
N VAL A 66 -1.79 3.39 -7.78
CA VAL A 66 -0.32 3.49 -7.84
C VAL A 66 0.29 2.73 -6.66
N LEU A 67 1.29 1.88 -6.90
CA LEU A 67 2.17 1.36 -5.85
C LEU A 67 3.35 2.31 -5.71
N TRP A 68 3.44 3.00 -4.58
CA TRP A 68 4.48 3.99 -4.35
C TRP A 68 5.81 3.32 -4.02
N LEU A 69 6.81 3.66 -4.82
CA LEU A 69 8.18 3.20 -4.66
C LEU A 69 9.06 4.32 -4.09
N TYR A 70 10.06 3.95 -3.30
CA TYR A 70 11.06 4.85 -2.76
C TYR A 70 12.47 4.26 -2.88
N GLY A 71 13.46 5.13 -3.14
CA GLY A 71 14.87 4.76 -3.17
C GLY A 71 15.29 3.97 -4.41
N GLU A 72 16.59 3.81 -4.58
CA GLU A 72 17.20 3.09 -5.72
C GLU A 72 16.82 1.59 -5.72
N ASP A 73 16.58 1.03 -4.53
CA ASP A 73 16.18 -0.35 -4.31
C ASP A 73 14.67 -0.59 -4.46
N ASN A 74 13.90 0.42 -4.89
CA ASN A 74 12.46 0.31 -5.18
C ASN A 74 11.66 -0.23 -3.98
N GLN A 75 11.85 0.40 -2.83
CA GLN A 75 11.13 0.07 -1.60
C GLN A 75 9.64 0.34 -1.79
N VAL A 76 8.83 -0.66 -1.50
CA VAL A 76 7.38 -0.55 -1.49
C VAL A 76 6.93 0.16 -0.22
N THR A 77 6.14 1.22 -0.39
CA THR A 77 5.71 2.09 0.72
C THR A 77 4.21 2.01 0.96
N GLU A 78 3.41 2.42 -0.02
CA GLU A 78 1.94 2.54 0.08
C GLU A 78 1.27 2.24 -1.27
N ALA A 79 -0.01 1.91 -1.27
CA ALA A 79 -0.82 1.70 -2.48
C ALA A 79 -1.90 2.79 -2.58
N GLY A 80 -1.75 3.73 -3.49
CA GLY A 80 -2.63 4.89 -3.63
C GLY A 80 -2.62 5.73 -2.35
N THR A 81 -3.71 5.71 -1.61
CA THR A 81 -3.84 6.36 -0.29
C THR A 81 -4.01 5.36 0.85
N MET A 82 -3.52 4.14 0.66
CA MET A 82 -3.62 3.03 1.61
C MET A 82 -2.22 2.57 2.04
N ASN A 83 -2.11 2.11 3.28
CA ASN A 83 -0.96 1.31 3.68
C ASN A 83 -0.99 -0.03 2.91
N ILE A 84 0.14 -0.70 2.80
CA ILE A 84 0.26 -1.96 2.04
C ILE A 84 0.74 -3.10 2.94
N PHE A 85 0.22 -4.29 2.69
CA PHE A 85 0.55 -5.53 3.41
C PHE A 85 0.83 -6.66 2.42
N ALA A 86 1.76 -7.53 2.79
CA ALA A 86 2.03 -8.80 2.13
C ALA A 86 1.85 -9.94 3.14
N VAL A 87 1.11 -10.97 2.76
CA VAL A 87 1.07 -12.25 3.46
C VAL A 87 1.86 -13.25 2.63
N MET A 88 2.83 -13.93 3.24
CA MET A 88 3.72 -14.84 2.51
C MET A 88 4.14 -16.04 3.39
N ARG A 89 4.68 -17.10 2.77
CA ARG A 89 5.35 -18.21 3.47
C ARG A 89 6.87 -17.99 3.57
N ASN A 90 7.39 -17.91 4.78
CA ASN A 90 8.81 -17.61 5.00
C ASN A 90 9.69 -18.83 4.68
N SER A 91 11.01 -18.67 4.79
CA SER A 91 11.97 -19.76 4.55
C SER A 91 11.75 -20.98 5.45
N ASP A 92 11.15 -20.76 6.62
CA ASP A 92 10.87 -21.78 7.62
C ASP A 92 9.47 -22.42 7.42
N GLY A 93 8.73 -21.99 6.39
CA GLY A 93 7.40 -22.50 6.04
C GLY A 93 6.24 -21.84 6.78
N GLU A 94 6.51 -20.88 7.66
CA GLU A 94 5.50 -20.18 8.47
C GLU A 94 4.83 -19.06 7.67
N ARG A 95 3.58 -18.73 8.03
CA ARG A 95 2.91 -17.55 7.45
C ARG A 95 3.41 -16.28 8.13
N GLU A 96 3.84 -15.31 7.34
CA GLU A 96 4.31 -14.01 7.81
C GLU A 96 3.46 -12.89 7.18
N LEU A 97 2.91 -12.02 8.02
CA LEU A 97 2.30 -10.75 7.63
C LEU A 97 3.36 -9.66 7.72
N ILE A 98 3.60 -8.98 6.59
CA ILE A 98 4.63 -7.95 6.48
C ILE A 98 4.00 -6.64 6.02
N THR A 99 4.42 -5.54 6.64
CA THR A 99 4.11 -4.18 6.18
C THR A 99 5.34 -3.27 6.35
N PRO A 100 5.51 -2.23 5.52
CA PRO A 100 6.59 -1.26 5.70
C PRO A 100 6.56 -0.57 7.09
N PRO A 101 7.71 -0.27 7.72
CA PRO A 101 7.79 0.31 9.06
C PRO A 101 7.52 1.82 9.02
N LEU A 102 7.09 2.40 10.15
CA LEU A 102 6.87 3.85 10.25
C LEU A 102 8.19 4.62 10.32
N ASN A 103 8.77 4.92 9.16
CA ASN A 103 10.09 5.56 9.00
C ASN A 103 10.02 7.01 8.47
N GLY A 104 8.85 7.66 8.55
CA GLY A 104 8.59 9.00 8.03
C GLY A 104 8.05 9.05 6.60
N LEU A 105 8.18 7.96 5.83
CA LEU A 105 7.61 7.87 4.48
C LEU A 105 6.14 7.47 4.48
N ILE A 106 5.73 6.68 5.47
CA ILE A 106 4.43 5.99 5.52
C ILE A 106 3.48 6.70 6.47
N LEU A 107 2.23 6.89 6.04
CA LEU A 107 1.20 7.45 6.90
C LEU A 107 0.81 6.42 7.97
N PRO A 108 0.79 6.75 9.28
CA PRO A 108 0.37 5.82 10.34
C PRO A 108 -1.16 5.63 10.31
N GLY A 109 -1.64 4.78 9.41
CA GLY A 109 -3.06 4.51 9.24
C GLY A 109 -3.67 3.74 10.41
N ILE A 110 -4.89 4.12 10.81
CA ILE A 110 -5.64 3.44 11.87
C ILE A 110 -5.96 1.99 11.47
N THR A 111 -6.41 1.76 10.24
CA THR A 111 -6.69 0.39 9.75
C THR A 111 -5.43 -0.48 9.75
N ARG A 112 -4.26 0.07 9.37
CA ARG A 112 -2.97 -0.61 9.47
C ARG A 112 -2.68 -1.02 10.91
N HIS A 113 -2.84 -0.11 11.86
CA HIS A 113 -2.64 -0.38 13.28
C HIS A 113 -3.57 -1.49 13.77
N SER A 114 -4.87 -1.43 13.43
CA SER A 114 -5.86 -2.45 13.80
C SER A 114 -5.50 -3.83 13.24
N ILE A 115 -5.09 -3.91 11.97
CA ILE A 115 -4.68 -5.19 11.34
C ILE A 115 -3.47 -5.77 12.08
N LEU A 116 -2.44 -4.97 12.34
CA LEU A 116 -1.25 -5.42 13.08
C LEU A 116 -1.59 -5.92 14.49
N GLN A 117 -2.47 -5.21 15.20
CA GLN A 117 -2.91 -5.61 16.53
C GLN A 117 -3.65 -6.95 16.49
N LEU A 118 -4.66 -7.07 15.62
CA LEU A 118 -5.45 -8.30 15.48
C LEU A 118 -4.57 -9.50 15.09
N SER A 119 -3.64 -9.32 14.15
CA SER A 119 -2.76 -10.41 13.73
C SER A 119 -1.80 -10.85 14.83
N ARG A 120 -1.35 -9.94 15.69
CA ARG A 120 -0.53 -10.28 16.88
C ARG A 120 -1.37 -11.02 17.93
N ASP A 121 -2.60 -10.58 18.14
CA ASP A 121 -3.51 -11.20 19.12
C ASP A 121 -3.92 -12.62 18.72
N TRP A 122 -4.15 -12.85 17.42
CA TRP A 122 -4.44 -14.20 16.90
C TRP A 122 -3.23 -15.13 16.94
N ASN A 123 -2.02 -14.59 16.78
CA ASN A 123 -0.77 -15.34 16.84
C ASN A 123 -0.66 -16.52 15.84
N ASP A 124 -1.45 -16.49 14.76
CA ASP A 124 -1.40 -17.44 13.63
C ASP A 124 -0.34 -17.07 12.58
N TYR A 125 0.18 -15.85 12.64
CA TYR A 125 1.13 -15.28 11.70
C TYR A 125 2.30 -14.64 12.45
N LYS A 126 3.50 -14.78 11.91
CA LYS A 126 4.61 -13.90 12.28
C LYS A 126 4.29 -12.49 11.75
N VAL A 127 4.25 -11.49 12.63
CA VAL A 127 3.94 -10.10 12.25
C VAL A 127 5.21 -9.27 12.23
N THR A 128 5.59 -8.77 11.05
CA THR A 128 6.85 -8.05 10.86
C THR A 128 6.64 -6.69 10.21
N GLU A 129 7.13 -5.63 10.86
CA GLU A 129 7.25 -4.30 10.26
C GLU A 129 8.67 -4.15 9.69
N LYS A 130 8.85 -4.39 8.39
CA LYS A 130 10.17 -4.31 7.71
C LYS A 130 10.05 -3.73 6.31
N VAL A 131 11.16 -3.16 5.83
CA VAL A 131 11.24 -2.63 4.46
C VAL A 131 10.98 -3.76 3.47
N LEU A 132 10.03 -3.53 2.56
CA LEU A 132 9.71 -4.40 1.44
C LEU A 132 10.28 -3.81 0.17
N ARG A 133 10.89 -4.63 -0.69
CA ARG A 133 11.37 -4.21 -2.02
C ARG A 133 10.59 -4.90 -3.12
N MET A 134 10.52 -4.26 -4.28
CA MET A 134 9.97 -4.92 -5.47
C MET A 134 10.71 -6.22 -5.81
N SER A 135 12.02 -6.31 -5.56
CA SER A 135 12.79 -7.55 -5.74
C SER A 135 12.28 -8.70 -4.87
N ASP A 136 11.90 -8.40 -3.61
CA ASP A 136 11.40 -9.40 -2.67
C ASP A 136 10.04 -9.92 -3.14
N ILE A 137 9.12 -9.02 -3.51
CA ILE A 137 7.79 -9.37 -4.01
C ILE A 137 7.90 -10.23 -5.27
N ILE A 138 8.75 -9.83 -6.23
CA ILE A 138 8.95 -10.58 -7.48
C ILE A 138 9.52 -11.99 -7.20
N SER A 139 10.47 -12.12 -6.28
CA SER A 139 10.99 -13.43 -5.85
C SER A 139 9.88 -14.27 -5.23
N TRP A 140 9.08 -13.71 -4.33
CA TRP A 140 8.01 -14.44 -3.66
C TRP A 140 6.90 -14.89 -4.60
N ILE A 141 6.57 -14.09 -5.63
CA ILE A 141 5.62 -14.50 -6.68
C ILE A 141 6.19 -15.68 -7.48
N LYS A 142 7.43 -15.56 -7.97
CA LYS A 142 8.08 -16.62 -8.75
C LYS A 142 8.24 -17.93 -7.99
N GLU A 143 8.47 -17.84 -6.69
CA GLU A 143 8.64 -18.99 -5.79
C GLU A 143 7.30 -19.53 -5.25
N GLY A 144 6.16 -18.91 -5.58
CA GLY A 144 4.84 -19.29 -5.05
C GLY A 144 4.71 -19.08 -3.53
N ARG A 145 5.52 -18.19 -2.95
CA ARG A 145 5.54 -17.88 -1.51
C ARG A 145 4.67 -16.69 -1.14
N LEU A 146 4.36 -15.78 -2.08
CA LEU A 146 3.39 -14.70 -1.83
C LEU A 146 1.98 -15.30 -1.83
N LEU A 147 1.27 -15.16 -0.71
CA LEU A 147 -0.10 -15.67 -0.55
C LEU A 147 -1.14 -14.60 -0.85
N GLU A 148 -0.95 -13.39 -0.29
CA GLU A 148 -1.87 -12.28 -0.45
C GLU A 148 -1.09 -10.96 -0.48
N PHE A 149 -1.59 -9.98 -1.21
CA PHE A 149 -1.08 -8.62 -1.22
C PHE A 149 -2.28 -7.67 -1.22
N PHE A 150 -2.31 -6.70 -0.30
CA PHE A 150 -3.49 -5.84 -0.16
C PHE A 150 -3.18 -4.46 0.43
N GLY A 151 -3.97 -3.49 0.01
CA GLY A 151 -4.04 -2.16 0.61
C GLY A 151 -4.93 -2.14 1.85
N ALA A 152 -4.63 -1.29 2.82
CA ALA A 152 -5.45 -1.05 4.01
C ALA A 152 -5.68 0.44 4.26
N GLY A 153 -6.93 0.82 4.48
CA GLY A 153 -7.29 2.22 4.74
C GLY A 153 -8.77 2.40 5.03
N THR A 154 -9.15 3.54 5.60
CA THR A 154 -10.52 3.79 6.10
C THR A 154 -11.62 3.60 5.07
N ALA A 155 -11.38 3.96 3.80
CA ALA A 155 -12.38 3.90 2.75
C ALA A 155 -12.87 2.47 2.48
N CYS A 156 -11.96 1.55 2.16
CA CYS A 156 -12.29 0.19 1.75
C CYS A 156 -11.94 -0.88 2.79
N ILE A 157 -11.36 -0.49 3.93
CA ILE A 157 -10.82 -1.35 4.99
C ILE A 157 -9.64 -2.19 4.48
N VAL A 158 -9.89 -3.18 3.62
CA VAL A 158 -8.90 -4.05 2.96
C VAL A 158 -9.19 -4.07 1.46
N SER A 159 -8.19 -3.83 0.62
CA SER A 159 -8.30 -3.86 -0.84
C SER A 159 -7.32 -4.86 -1.43
N PRO A 160 -7.79 -6.04 -1.88
CA PRO A 160 -6.93 -7.05 -2.48
C PRO A 160 -6.25 -6.54 -3.76
N VAL A 161 -4.99 -6.89 -3.94
CA VAL A 161 -4.21 -6.59 -5.15
C VAL A 161 -4.04 -7.87 -5.94
N ASN A 162 -4.38 -7.85 -7.22
CA ASN A 162 -4.23 -9.02 -8.11
C ASN A 162 -3.15 -8.85 -9.17
N MET A 163 -2.61 -7.65 -9.35
CA MET A 163 -1.56 -7.43 -10.32
C MET A 163 -0.74 -6.17 -10.01
N ILE A 164 0.57 -6.24 -10.22
CA ILE A 164 1.49 -5.12 -10.17
C ILE A 164 2.17 -4.99 -11.53
N TYR A 165 2.01 -3.85 -12.19
CA TYR A 165 2.73 -3.50 -13.41
C TYR A 165 4.02 -2.76 -13.04
N PHE A 166 5.17 -3.40 -13.27
CA PHE A 166 6.49 -2.86 -12.95
C PHE A 166 7.46 -3.09 -14.11
N LYS A 167 8.14 -2.01 -14.56
CA LYS A 167 9.16 -2.04 -15.62
C LYS A 167 8.73 -2.81 -16.89
N GLY A 168 7.50 -2.59 -17.34
CA GLY A 168 6.97 -3.22 -18.57
C GLY A 168 6.41 -4.63 -18.38
N THR A 169 6.48 -5.20 -17.17
CA THR A 169 6.02 -6.56 -16.86
C THR A 169 4.86 -6.51 -15.87
N SER A 170 3.84 -7.32 -16.10
CA SER A 170 2.76 -7.56 -15.14
C SER A 170 3.12 -8.76 -14.27
N TYR A 171 3.04 -8.58 -12.95
CA TYR A 171 3.19 -9.64 -11.95
C TYR A 171 1.83 -9.89 -11.31
N GLU A 172 1.31 -11.09 -11.48
CA GLU A 172 0.02 -11.56 -10.91
C GLU A 172 0.24 -12.31 -9.59
#